data_AF-A0A9X3APM1-F1
#
_entry.id   AF-A0A9X3APM1-F1
#
_cell.length_a   1.000
_cell.length_b   1.000
_cell.length_c   1.000
_cell.angle_alpha   90.00
_cell.angle_beta   90.00
_cell.angle_gamma   90.00
#
_symmetry.space_group_name_H-M   'P 1'
#
loop_
_entity.id
_entity.type
_entity.pdbx_description
1 polymer ?
#
loop_
_entity_poly.entity_id
_entity_poly.type
_entity_poly.pdbx_seq_one_letter_code
_entity_poly.pdbx_strand_id
1 'polypeptide(L)'
;MKLRYQLMIAAFVVSLAGGLVWAALHYHGKYLDEQQRADTAEHSLSLANATITDMQVRQRDVAALDAKYTQELADANAQNAALQRRLDNGGRVLVKGKCPVPASNQSTSSGSVGNDASIELSDVAGRNVLSIRSGIISDQAKVKYLQDYIRQQCLK
;
A
#
# COMPACT_ATOMS: atom_id res chain seq x y z
N MET A 1 5.24 87.61 -28.51
CA MET A 1 6.21 86.49 -28.36
C MET A 1 5.98 85.56 -27.17
N LYS A 2 5.13 85.88 -26.17
CA LYS A 2 5.02 85.09 -24.92
C LYS A 2 4.16 83.81 -25.00
N LEU A 3 3.03 83.83 -25.71
CA LEU A 3 2.08 82.71 -25.69
C LEU A 3 2.58 81.44 -26.42
N ARG A 4 3.25 81.61 -27.57
CA ARG A 4 3.80 80.50 -28.36
C ARG A 4 4.87 79.70 -27.60
N TYR A 5 5.72 80.37 -26.83
CA TYR A 5 6.79 79.72 -26.08
C TYR A 5 6.24 78.95 -24.87
N GLN A 6 5.24 79.51 -24.18
CA GLN A 6 4.55 78.79 -23.10
C GLN A 6 3.83 77.53 -23.60
N LEU A 7 3.22 77.57 -24.79
CA LEU A 7 2.61 76.39 -25.40
C LEU A 7 3.65 75.31 -25.76
N MET A 8 4.83 75.70 -26.25
CA MET A 8 5.93 74.77 -26.55
C MET A 8 6.46 74.08 -25.28
N ILE A 9 6.67 74.84 -24.21
CA ILE A 9 7.10 74.27 -22.91
C ILE A 9 6.04 73.33 -22.36
N ALA A 10 4.77 73.73 -22.37
CA ALA A 10 3.68 72.89 -21.89
C ALA A 10 3.60 71.57 -22.66
N ALA A 11 3.72 71.61 -23.99
CA ALA A 11 3.72 70.41 -24.83
C ALA A 11 4.90 69.48 -24.50
N PHE A 12 6.09 70.02 -24.27
CA PHE A 12 7.27 69.24 -23.90
C PHE A 12 7.10 68.56 -22.53
N VAL A 13 6.59 69.29 -21.53
CA VAL A 13 6.34 68.74 -20.19
C VAL A 13 5.28 67.64 -20.23
N VAL A 14 4.19 67.83 -20.98
CA VAL A 14 3.16 66.81 -21.17
C VAL A 14 3.72 65.57 -21.87
N SER A 15 4.58 65.74 -22.88
CA SER A 15 5.23 64.63 -23.56
C SER A 15 6.16 63.84 -22.63
N LEU A 16 6.97 64.51 -21.82
CA LEU A 16 7.83 63.86 -20.82
C LEU A 16 7.02 63.11 -19.77
N ALA A 17 5.98 63.75 -19.21
CA ALA A 17 5.11 63.12 -18.22
C ALA A 17 4.39 61.89 -18.81
N GLY A 18 3.87 62.00 -20.03
CA GLY A 18 3.25 60.89 -20.74
C GLY A 18 4.21 59.72 -20.98
N GLY A 19 5.45 60.02 -21.40
CA GLY A 19 6.49 59.00 -21.59
C GLY A 19 6.86 58.26 -20.29
N LEU A 20 6.97 59.00 -19.18
CA LEU A 20 7.24 58.41 -17.86
C LEU A 20 6.08 57.52 -17.38
N VAL A 21 4.83 57.97 -17.52
CA VAL A 21 3.64 57.19 -17.15
C VAL A 21 3.55 55.92 -18.00
N TRP A 22 3.77 56.04 -19.32
CA TRP A 22 3.74 54.90 -20.22
C TRP A 22 4.83 53.87 -19.88
N ALA A 23 6.06 54.33 -19.64
CA ALA A 23 7.16 53.45 -19.23
C ALA A 23 6.86 52.76 -17.89
N ALA A 24 6.37 53.51 -16.89
CA ALA A 24 6.01 52.95 -15.59
C ALA A 24 4.94 51.86 -15.71
N LEU A 25 3.87 52.10 -16.47
CA LEU A 25 2.82 51.11 -16.72
C LEU A 25 3.35 49.90 -17.50
N HIS A 26 4.21 50.12 -18.50
CA HIS A 26 4.81 49.04 -19.29
C HIS A 26 5.69 48.12 -18.43
N TYR A 27 6.57 48.69 -17.59
CA TYR A 27 7.44 47.90 -16.71
C TYR A 27 6.68 47.27 -15.54
N HIS A 28 5.65 47.94 -15.00
CA HIS A 28 4.80 47.36 -13.96
C HIS A 28 4.05 46.13 -14.47
N GLY A 29 3.50 46.20 -15.70
CA GLY A 29 2.85 45.04 -16.34
C GLY A 29 3.81 43.87 -16.53
N LYS A 30 5.05 44.13 -16.98
CA LYS A 30 6.09 43.09 -17.10
C LYS A 30 6.47 42.48 -15.76
N TYR A 31 6.61 43.30 -14.72
CA TYR A 31 6.90 42.82 -13.36
C TYR A 31 5.79 41.90 -12.85
N LEU A 32 4.52 42.27 -13.04
CA LEU A 32 3.38 41.44 -12.64
C LEU A 32 3.33 40.11 -13.40
N ASP A 33 3.61 40.10 -14.70
CA ASP A 33 3.65 38.86 -15.50
C ASP A 33 4.73 37.90 -15.02
N GLU A 34 5.94 38.40 -14.76
CA GLU A 34 7.05 37.58 -14.26
C GLU A 34 6.82 37.12 -12.82
N GLN A 35 6.23 37.96 -11.96
CA GLN A 35 5.83 37.56 -10.61
C GLN A 35 4.79 36.43 -10.68
N GLN A 36 3.76 36.58 -11.51
CA GLN A 36 2.73 35.56 -11.69
C GLN A 36 3.32 34.24 -12.24
N ARG A 37 4.29 34.33 -13.15
CA ARG A 37 5.01 33.16 -13.67
C ARG A 37 5.81 32.46 -12.58
N ALA A 38 6.53 33.22 -11.76
CA ALA A 38 7.29 32.69 -10.63
C ALA A 38 6.38 32.02 -9.60
N ASP A 39 5.30 32.69 -9.17
CA ASP A 39 4.33 32.15 -8.21
C ASP A 39 3.68 30.86 -8.74
N THR A 40 3.35 30.82 -10.03
CA THR A 40 2.80 29.62 -10.69
C THR A 40 3.83 28.49 -10.71
N ALA A 41 5.09 28.80 -11.02
CA ALA A 41 6.19 27.83 -11.02
C ALA A 41 6.42 27.27 -9.61
N GLU A 42 6.52 28.12 -8.58
CA GLU A 42 6.68 27.71 -7.19
C GLU A 42 5.52 26.85 -6.70
N HIS A 43 4.29 27.23 -7.02
CA HIS A 43 3.11 26.45 -6.67
C HIS A 43 3.12 25.08 -7.36
N SER A 44 3.42 25.02 -8.65
CA SER A 44 3.51 23.74 -9.38
C SER A 44 4.62 22.83 -8.84
N LEU A 45 5.77 23.41 -8.48
CA LEU A 45 6.90 22.69 -7.88
C LEU A 45 6.54 22.17 -6.48
N SER A 46 5.85 22.97 -5.67
CA SER A 46 5.35 22.56 -4.37
C SER A 46 4.37 21.39 -4.48
N LEU A 47 3.41 21.45 -5.41
CA LEU A 47 2.48 20.35 -5.69
C LEU A 47 3.20 19.09 -6.16
N ALA A 48 4.18 19.21 -7.06
CA ALA A 48 4.98 18.09 -7.52
C ALA A 48 5.75 17.44 -6.37
N ASN A 49 6.39 18.23 -5.51
CA ASN A 49 7.11 17.75 -4.33
C ASN A 49 6.18 17.06 -3.32
N ALA A 50 5.00 17.62 -3.08
CA ALA A 50 3.99 16.99 -2.22
C ALA A 50 3.56 15.63 -2.79
N THR A 51 3.30 15.56 -4.09
CA THR A 51 2.90 14.32 -4.78
C THR A 51 4.02 13.28 -4.73
N ILE A 52 5.27 13.67 -4.98
CA ILE A 52 6.44 12.77 -4.89
C ILE A 52 6.59 12.23 -3.48
N THR A 53 6.45 13.10 -2.47
CA THR A 53 6.56 12.69 -1.06
C THR A 53 5.47 11.69 -0.68
N ASP A 54 4.22 11.93 -1.09
CA ASP A 54 3.12 11.00 -0.90
C ASP A 54 3.39 9.65 -1.59
N MET A 55 3.82 9.67 -2.85
CA MET A 55 4.20 8.46 -3.59
C MET A 55 5.30 7.66 -2.88
N GLN A 56 6.33 8.33 -2.34
CA GLN A 56 7.41 7.67 -1.60
C GLN A 56 6.93 7.02 -0.30
N VAL A 57 6.03 7.69 0.44
CA VAL A 57 5.45 7.13 1.66
C VAL A 57 4.64 5.89 1.32
N ARG A 58 3.75 5.97 0.33
CA ARG A 58 2.94 4.83 -0.12
C ARG A 58 3.81 3.65 -0.57
N GLN A 59 4.89 3.90 -1.31
CA GLN A 59 5.83 2.85 -1.71
C GLN A 59 6.48 2.15 -0.51
N ARG A 60 6.92 2.90 0.50
CA ARG A 60 7.50 2.32 1.72
C ARG A 60 6.47 1.51 2.50
N ASP A 61 5.25 2.01 2.63
CA ASP A 61 4.18 1.32 3.34
C ASP A 61 3.81 0.01 2.64
N VAL A 62 3.71 0.02 1.30
CA VAL A 62 3.45 -1.21 0.51
C VAL A 62 4.61 -2.20 0.64
N ALA A 63 5.86 -1.73 0.60
CA ALA A 63 7.03 -2.60 0.78
C ALA A 63 7.06 -3.24 2.18
N ALA A 64 6.70 -2.48 3.22
CA ALA A 64 6.60 -3.00 4.58
C ALA A 64 5.46 -4.04 4.70
N LEU A 65 4.32 -3.79 4.05
CA LEU A 65 3.20 -4.74 4.02
C LEU A 65 3.58 -6.04 3.30
N ASP A 66 4.26 -5.93 2.17
CA ASP A 66 4.76 -7.07 1.39
C ASP A 66 5.77 -7.90 2.18
N ALA A 67 6.74 -7.25 2.82
CA ALA A 67 7.74 -7.92 3.66
C ALA A 67 7.08 -8.71 4.81
N LYS A 68 6.10 -8.10 5.49
CA LYS A 68 5.34 -8.75 6.57
C LYS A 68 4.65 -10.02 6.08
N TYR A 69 3.84 -9.92 5.02
CA TYR A 69 3.04 -11.06 4.55
C TYR A 69 3.90 -12.13 3.86
N THR A 70 4.99 -11.75 3.21
CA THR A 70 5.99 -12.69 2.67
C THR A 70 6.65 -13.49 3.78
N GLN A 71 7.04 -12.85 4.89
CA GLN A 71 7.63 -13.54 6.03
C GLN A 71 6.62 -14.49 6.71
N GLU A 72 5.41 -14.03 6.98
CA GLU A 72 4.35 -14.86 7.58
C GLU A 72 4.01 -16.09 6.71
N LEU A 73 3.94 -15.89 5.39
CA LEU A 73 3.70 -16.97 4.43
C LEU A 73 4.86 -17.97 4.40
N ALA A 74 6.10 -17.49 4.39
CA ALA A 74 7.29 -18.32 4.40
C ALA A 74 7.37 -19.18 5.67
N ASP A 75 7.12 -18.60 6.84
CA ASP A 75 7.11 -19.32 8.12
C ASP A 75 6.01 -20.40 8.15
N ALA A 76 4.78 -20.05 7.75
CA ALA A 76 3.68 -21.00 7.71
C ALA A 76 3.93 -22.16 6.73
N ASN A 77 4.54 -21.87 5.57
CA ASN A 77 4.94 -22.89 4.61
C ASN A 77 6.08 -23.76 5.14
N ALA A 78 7.07 -23.19 5.83
CA ALA A 78 8.15 -23.95 6.46
C ALA A 78 7.62 -24.91 7.53
N GLN A 79 6.67 -24.47 8.36
CA GLN A 79 5.99 -25.33 9.32
C GLN A 79 5.23 -26.48 8.64
N ASN A 80 4.51 -26.20 7.54
CA ASN A 80 3.79 -27.25 6.81
C ASN A 80 4.74 -28.25 6.13
N ALA A 81 5.84 -27.76 5.53
CA ALA A 81 6.88 -28.60 4.95
C ALA A 81 7.59 -29.49 5.99
N ALA A 82 7.77 -29.00 7.22
CA ALA A 82 8.29 -29.80 8.32
C ALA A 82 7.34 -30.94 8.70
N LEU A 83 6.02 -30.71 8.66
CA LEU A 83 5.01 -31.74 8.90
C LEU A 83 4.97 -32.78 7.78
N GLN A 84 5.10 -32.34 6.52
CA GLN A 84 5.19 -33.25 5.37
C GLN A 84 6.41 -34.16 5.50
N ARG A 85 7.60 -33.59 5.77
CA ARG A 85 8.83 -34.37 6.00
C ARG A 85 8.69 -35.37 7.15
N ARG A 86 7.97 -35.01 8.21
CA ARG A 86 7.70 -35.93 9.32
C ARG A 86 6.84 -37.11 8.90
N LEU A 87 5.81 -36.91 8.06
CA LEU A 87 5.01 -38.00 7.50
C LEU A 87 5.84 -38.87 6.55
N ASP A 88 6.66 -38.27 5.69
CA ASP A 88 7.50 -39.00 4.72
C ASP A 88 8.55 -39.88 5.41
N ASN A 89 9.02 -39.47 6.59
CA ASN A 89 9.92 -40.25 7.44
C ASN A 89 9.19 -41.30 8.31
N GLY A 90 7.89 -41.57 8.07
CA GLY A 90 7.10 -42.54 8.82
C GLY A 90 6.62 -42.06 10.20
N GLY A 91 6.79 -40.77 10.50
CA GLY A 91 6.25 -40.15 11.71
C GLY A 91 4.75 -39.86 11.59
N ARG A 92 4.06 -39.69 12.72
CA ARG A 92 2.61 -39.40 12.76
C ARG A 92 2.37 -37.90 12.92
N VAL A 93 1.38 -37.29 12.26
CA VAL A 93 0.97 -35.89 12.48
C VAL A 93 -0.46 -35.86 13.02
N LEU A 94 -0.71 -35.06 14.07
CA LEU A 94 -2.02 -34.94 14.70
C LEU A 94 -2.80 -33.80 14.07
N VAL A 95 -4.06 -34.05 13.74
CA VAL A 95 -5.00 -33.03 13.24
C VAL A 95 -6.15 -32.95 14.23
N LYS A 96 -6.54 -31.72 14.58
CA LYS A 96 -7.76 -31.52 15.36
C LYS A 96 -8.95 -31.88 14.49
N GLY A 97 -9.65 -32.96 14.85
CA GLY A 97 -10.85 -33.42 14.18
C GLY A 97 -11.98 -33.65 15.19
N LYS A 98 -13.22 -33.58 14.69
CA LYS A 98 -14.40 -34.06 15.41
C LYS A 98 -15.08 -35.09 14.54
N CYS A 99 -15.21 -36.32 15.03
CA CYS A 99 -16.00 -37.36 14.38
C CYS A 99 -17.40 -37.34 14.99
N PRO A 100 -18.45 -36.94 14.22
CA PRO A 100 -19.82 -36.93 14.72
C PRO A 100 -20.44 -38.34 14.78
N VAL A 101 -19.79 -39.34 14.17
CA VAL A 101 -20.20 -40.74 14.20
C VAL A 101 -19.50 -41.42 15.38
N PRO A 102 -20.21 -42.10 16.30
CA PRO A 102 -19.55 -42.92 17.31
C PRO A 102 -18.71 -43.98 16.59
N ALA A 103 -17.50 -44.25 17.08
CA ALA A 103 -16.69 -45.37 16.61
C ALA A 103 -17.35 -46.68 17.06
N SER A 104 -18.43 -47.09 16.40
CA SER A 104 -19.04 -48.38 16.63
C SER A 104 -18.22 -49.44 15.89
N ASN A 105 -17.19 -49.95 16.55
CA ASN A 105 -16.79 -51.34 16.43
C ASN A 105 -16.25 -51.84 17.79
N GLN A 106 -17.15 -52.54 18.47
CA GLN A 106 -16.99 -53.50 19.56
C GLN A 106 -15.57 -53.76 20.13
N SER A 107 -15.43 -53.50 21.42
CA SER A 107 -14.99 -54.54 22.36
C SER A 107 -15.71 -54.35 23.70
N THR A 108 -16.61 -55.28 23.98
CA THR A 108 -17.12 -55.59 25.32
C THR A 108 -15.96 -55.99 26.23
N SER A 109 -15.58 -55.15 27.20
CA SER A 109 -15.10 -55.63 28.49
C SER A 109 -15.15 -54.53 29.57
N SER A 110 -15.54 -54.93 30.77
CA SER A 110 -15.68 -54.11 31.96
C SER A 110 -14.37 -53.45 32.40
N GLY A 111 -14.46 -52.19 32.85
CA GLY A 111 -13.60 -51.65 33.89
C GLY A 111 -12.18 -51.25 33.49
N SER A 112 -12.04 -50.20 32.66
CA SER A 112 -10.87 -49.32 32.67
C SER A 112 -11.16 -48.11 31.78
N VAL A 113 -10.66 -46.93 32.12
CA VAL A 113 -10.72 -45.73 31.26
C VAL A 113 -9.83 -45.97 30.03
N GLY A 114 -10.36 -46.68 29.04
CA GLY A 114 -9.66 -46.96 27.78
C GLY A 114 -9.48 -45.67 26.98
N ASN A 115 -8.27 -45.44 26.49
CA ASN A 115 -8.04 -44.44 25.45
C ASN A 115 -8.89 -44.85 24.24
N ASP A 116 -9.81 -43.97 23.82
CA ASP A 116 -10.63 -44.18 22.63
C ASP A 116 -9.74 -44.50 21.42
N ALA A 117 -10.24 -45.30 20.48
CA ALA A 117 -9.46 -45.76 19.33
C ALA A 117 -8.99 -44.56 18.51
N SER A 118 -7.68 -44.32 18.44
CA SER A 118 -7.13 -43.27 17.58
C SER A 118 -7.40 -43.64 16.14
N ILE A 119 -8.20 -42.84 15.44
CA ILE A 119 -8.44 -43.01 14.00
C ILE A 119 -7.20 -42.51 13.26
N GLU A 120 -6.53 -43.41 12.55
CA GLU A 120 -5.42 -43.07 11.67
C GLU A 120 -5.94 -42.85 10.24
N LEU A 121 -5.56 -41.71 9.65
CA LEU A 121 -5.76 -41.48 8.23
C LEU A 121 -4.76 -42.33 7.45
N SER A 122 -5.15 -42.81 6.26
CA SER A 122 -4.20 -43.42 5.34
C SER A 122 -3.09 -42.44 4.95
N ASP A 123 -1.91 -42.93 4.60
CA ASP A 123 -0.77 -42.08 4.22
C ASP A 123 -1.13 -41.10 3.09
N VAL A 124 -1.94 -41.55 2.13
CA VAL A 124 -2.45 -40.72 1.03
C VAL A 124 -3.35 -39.61 1.57
N ALA A 125 -4.28 -39.93 2.47
CA ALA A 125 -5.16 -38.95 3.08
C ALA A 125 -4.38 -37.94 3.95
N GLY A 126 -3.37 -38.39 4.71
CA GLY A 126 -2.50 -37.53 5.50
C GLY A 126 -1.73 -36.50 4.64
N ARG A 127 -1.13 -36.94 3.53
CA ARG A 127 -0.46 -36.05 2.57
C ARG A 127 -1.42 -35.06 1.93
N ASN A 128 -2.63 -35.50 1.56
CA ASN A 128 -3.65 -34.63 0.98
C ASN A 128 -4.09 -33.52 1.94
N VAL A 129 -4.24 -33.82 3.24
CA VAL A 129 -4.58 -32.81 4.25
C VAL A 129 -3.52 -31.71 4.33
N LEU A 130 -2.23 -32.07 4.33
CA LEU A 130 -1.15 -31.08 4.36
C LEU A 130 -1.04 -30.27 3.05
N SER A 131 -1.35 -30.89 1.90
CA SER A 131 -1.45 -30.18 0.61
C SER A 131 -2.59 -29.16 0.61
N ILE A 132 -3.77 -29.55 1.09
CA ILE A 132 -4.91 -28.63 1.26
C ILE A 132 -4.53 -27.50 2.21
N ARG A 133 -3.85 -27.81 3.32
CA ARG A 133 -3.37 -26.80 4.27
C ARG A 133 -2.45 -25.78 3.60
N SER A 134 -1.53 -26.20 2.72
CA SER A 134 -0.66 -25.23 2.01
C SER A 134 -1.44 -24.31 1.08
N GLY A 135 -2.45 -24.84 0.37
CA GLY A 135 -3.34 -24.03 -0.45
C GLY A 135 -4.07 -22.97 0.39
N ILE A 136 -4.67 -23.40 1.50
CA ILE A 136 -5.38 -22.50 2.43
C ILE A 136 -4.45 -21.43 3.00
N ILE A 137 -3.22 -21.77 3.40
CA ILE A 137 -2.24 -20.81 3.91
C ILE A 137 -1.96 -19.72 2.85
N SER A 138 -1.66 -20.12 1.61
CA SER A 138 -1.44 -19.20 0.50
C SER A 138 -2.64 -18.29 0.26
N ASP A 139 -3.84 -18.86 0.19
CA ASP A 139 -5.04 -18.09 -0.16
C ASP A 139 -5.43 -17.13 0.98
N GLN A 140 -5.31 -17.56 2.23
CA GLN A 140 -5.51 -16.67 3.38
C GLN A 140 -4.49 -15.53 3.41
N ALA A 141 -3.22 -15.80 3.10
CA ALA A 141 -2.20 -14.75 3.03
C ALA A 141 -2.54 -13.72 1.95
N LYS A 142 -2.93 -14.15 0.74
CA LYS A 142 -3.35 -13.26 -0.36
C LYS A 142 -4.57 -12.41 0.02
N VAL A 143 -5.60 -13.03 0.60
CA VAL A 143 -6.82 -12.32 1.00
C VAL A 143 -6.52 -11.28 2.08
N LYS A 144 -5.76 -11.64 3.11
CA LYS A 144 -5.38 -10.71 4.19
C LYS A 144 -4.51 -9.56 3.67
N TYR A 145 -3.51 -9.88 2.84
CA TYR A 145 -2.67 -8.87 2.19
C TYR A 145 -3.52 -7.87 1.39
N LEU A 146 -4.42 -8.35 0.53
CA LEU A 146 -5.29 -7.48 -0.28
C LEU A 146 -6.23 -6.64 0.58
N GLN A 147 -6.81 -7.21 1.63
CA GLN A 147 -7.67 -6.48 2.56
C GLN A 147 -6.90 -5.35 3.25
N ASP A 148 -5.69 -5.63 3.75
CA ASP A 148 -4.87 -4.63 4.41
C ASP A 148 -4.34 -3.59 3.43
N TYR A 149 -3.97 -3.98 2.21
CA TYR A 149 -3.59 -3.07 1.14
C TYR A 149 -4.73 -2.08 0.85
N ILE A 150 -5.96 -2.56 0.65
CA ILE A 150 -7.12 -1.69 0.40
C ILE A 150 -7.34 -0.73 1.57
N ARG A 151 -7.31 -1.24 2.81
CA ARG A 151 -7.51 -0.40 4.02
C ARG A 151 -6.43 0.67 4.17
N GLN A 152 -5.19 0.35 3.84
CA GLN A 152 -4.05 1.24 4.08
C GLN A 152 -3.75 2.17 2.90
N GLN A 153 -4.03 1.76 1.66
CA GLN A 153 -3.63 2.48 0.45
C GLN A 153 -4.81 3.05 -0.35
N CYS A 154 -6.00 2.46 -0.28
CA CYS A 154 -7.14 2.89 -1.08
C CYS A 154 -8.21 3.63 -0.29
N LEU A 155 -8.38 3.30 0.99
CA LEU A 155 -9.40 3.90 1.88
C LEU A 155 -8.86 5.00 2.81
N LYS A 156 -7.55 5.27 2.74
CA LYS A 156 -6.91 6.45 3.34
C LYS A 156 -6.82 7.56 2.28
#